data_AF-A0A3M0W3P3-F1
#
_entry.id   AF-A0A3M0W3P3-F1
#
_cell.length_a   1.000
_cell.length_b   1.000
_cell.length_c   1.000
_cell.angle_alpha   90.00
_cell.angle_beta   90.00
_cell.angle_gamma   90.00
#
_symmetry.space_group_name_H-M   'P 1'
#
loop_
_entity.id
_entity.type
_entity.pdbx_description
1 polymer ?
#
loop_
_entity_poly.entity_id
_entity_poly.type
_entity_poly.pdbx_seq_one_letter_code
_entity_poly.pdbx_strand_id
1 'polypeptide(L)'
;LGDILASAFFRRWFRLFILVGATTFIWMSSWHLLGIRTSQVTHPPKKTYRDEMWYWYTQFKNFSFVYNGFPWTDFNDHAWSIALEFRGSVVVWSMLLAFARMTPTVRLICNCVVLWYFLWIVDGWYNALFISGMILCELDMLNTRGQLPKIFNPFRRTRPWIFHALLILGLYIGGVPGTGESLDVLRKSPGGWYWLSFLAPSAVHDPRRFYHFIGAVLTVASIPHIPRAQAFFETRACQYLGRISFAFYMVHGPILWSLGDRLFAAFGRVAEHHHEMVPSYINLFPLSGAGPMGLEINFLMPLLILLPTTLWTAHVVTRTLDEPSVKFAKWLYEQVLDTGDGAGPKKIERLV
;
A
#
# COMPACT_ATOMS: atom_id res chain seq x y z
N LEU A 1 25.38 -10.86 4.21
CA LEU A 1 24.57 -9.61 4.14
C LEU A 1 24.49 -9.10 2.72
N GLY A 2 25.64 -8.87 2.05
CA GLY A 2 25.69 -8.41 0.66
C GLY A 2 24.81 -9.22 -0.30
N ASP A 3 24.96 -10.54 -0.32
CA ASP A 3 24.21 -11.41 -1.25
C ASP A 3 22.69 -11.37 -1.02
N ILE A 4 22.28 -11.33 0.26
CA ILE A 4 20.85 -11.25 0.64
C ILE A 4 20.27 -9.90 0.19
N LEU A 5 21.00 -8.81 0.42
CA LEU A 5 20.59 -7.46 0.00
C LEU A 5 20.54 -7.36 -1.53
N ALA A 6 21.57 -7.84 -2.23
CA ALA A 6 21.62 -7.81 -3.70
C ALA A 6 20.46 -8.59 -4.32
N SER A 7 20.18 -9.80 -3.82
CA SER A 7 19.05 -10.61 -4.28
C SER A 7 17.69 -9.98 -3.96
N ALA A 8 17.53 -9.38 -2.77
CA ALA A 8 16.29 -8.69 -2.40
C ALA A 8 16.06 -7.44 -3.24
N PHE A 9 17.10 -6.65 -3.47
CA PHE A 9 17.09 -5.43 -4.27
C PHE A 9 16.70 -5.73 -5.72
N PHE A 10 17.40 -6.67 -6.35
CA PHE A 10 17.17 -7.05 -7.74
C PHE A 10 15.73 -7.51 -7.98
N ARG A 11 15.22 -8.43 -7.15
CA ARG A 11 13.91 -9.05 -7.37
C ARG A 11 12.74 -8.10 -7.13
N ARG A 12 12.91 -7.10 -6.26
CA ARG A 12 11.81 -6.24 -5.81
C ARG A 12 11.25 -5.36 -6.93
N TRP A 13 12.10 -4.82 -7.79
CA TRP A 13 11.64 -4.00 -8.91
C TRP A 13 10.71 -4.82 -9.82
N PHE A 14 11.16 -6.00 -10.24
CA PHE A 14 10.36 -6.89 -11.08
C PHE A 14 9.02 -7.27 -10.43
N ARG A 15 9.03 -7.66 -9.15
CA ARG A 15 7.79 -8.03 -8.44
C ARG A 15 6.76 -6.90 -8.45
N LEU A 16 7.18 -5.66 -8.15
CA LEU A 16 6.27 -4.53 -8.05
C LEU A 16 5.78 -4.07 -9.44
N PHE A 17 6.71 -3.83 -10.35
CA PHE A 17 6.40 -3.18 -11.63
C PHE A 17 5.82 -4.13 -12.68
N ILE A 18 6.13 -5.44 -12.64
CA ILE A 18 5.49 -6.41 -13.53
C ILE A 18 4.00 -6.48 -13.24
N LEU A 19 3.59 -6.51 -11.96
CA LEU A 19 2.18 -6.59 -11.63
C LEU A 19 1.44 -5.32 -12.06
N VAL A 20 1.99 -4.13 -11.78
CA VAL A 20 1.42 -2.86 -12.26
C VAL A 20 1.30 -2.85 -13.78
N GLY A 21 2.34 -3.25 -14.49
CA GLY A 21 2.34 -3.30 -15.95
C GLY A 21 1.29 -4.28 -16.49
N ALA A 22 1.24 -5.49 -15.95
CA ALA A 22 0.30 -6.52 -16.39
C ALA A 22 -1.16 -6.13 -16.11
N THR A 23 -1.48 -5.62 -14.93
CA THR A 23 -2.87 -5.25 -14.58
C THR A 23 -3.35 -4.04 -15.37
N THR A 24 -2.52 -3.00 -15.50
CA THR A 24 -2.86 -1.81 -16.30
C THR A 24 -2.97 -2.14 -17.79
N PHE A 25 -2.13 -3.05 -18.32
CA PHE A 25 -2.21 -3.52 -19.69
C PHE A 25 -3.48 -4.32 -19.97
N ILE A 26 -3.84 -5.26 -19.08
CA ILE A 26 -5.08 -6.04 -19.20
C ILE A 26 -6.28 -5.09 -19.11
N TRP A 27 -6.22 -4.09 -18.23
CA TRP A 27 -7.25 -3.09 -18.09
C TRP A 27 -7.44 -2.28 -19.38
N MET A 28 -6.35 -1.72 -19.90
CA MET A 28 -6.30 -1.04 -21.19
C MET A 28 -6.68 -1.95 -22.37
N SER A 29 -6.56 -3.26 -22.26
CA SER A 29 -7.05 -4.16 -23.31
C SER A 29 -8.56 -4.35 -23.19
N SER A 30 -9.06 -4.52 -21.97
CA SER A 30 -10.46 -4.85 -21.69
C SER A 30 -11.43 -3.76 -22.15
N TRP A 31 -11.11 -2.47 -21.99
CA TRP A 31 -12.02 -1.39 -22.37
C TRP A 31 -12.14 -1.20 -23.91
N HIS A 32 -11.13 -1.60 -24.68
CA HIS A 32 -11.13 -1.53 -26.15
C HIS A 32 -11.85 -2.74 -26.73
N LEU A 33 -11.73 -3.91 -26.08
CA LEU A 33 -12.40 -5.13 -26.49
C LEU A 33 -13.89 -5.15 -26.10
N LEU A 34 -14.21 -4.65 -24.91
CA LEU A 34 -15.56 -4.72 -24.33
C LEU A 34 -16.34 -3.39 -24.44
N GLY A 35 -15.70 -2.30 -24.88
CA GLY A 35 -16.32 -0.98 -24.98
C GLY A 35 -16.70 -0.36 -23.63
N ILE A 36 -16.08 -0.81 -22.54
CA ILE A 36 -16.39 -0.37 -21.18
C ILE A 36 -15.81 1.04 -20.97
N ARG A 37 -16.67 2.05 -20.85
CA ARG A 37 -16.29 3.38 -20.37
C ARG A 37 -16.16 3.38 -18.84
N THR A 38 -15.17 4.12 -18.34
CA THR A 38 -14.69 4.14 -16.95
C THR A 38 -14.64 5.57 -16.40
N SER A 39 -15.07 5.78 -15.16
CA SER A 39 -15.22 7.12 -14.55
C SER A 39 -13.94 7.86 -14.20
N GLN A 40 -12.88 7.14 -13.85
CA GLN A 40 -11.65 7.73 -13.33
C GLN A 40 -10.48 7.74 -14.32
N VAL A 41 -10.72 7.49 -15.61
CA VAL A 41 -9.62 7.67 -16.56
C VAL A 41 -9.56 9.14 -16.91
N THR A 42 -8.45 9.78 -16.53
CA THR A 42 -8.12 11.20 -16.78
C THR A 42 -8.35 11.61 -18.25
N HIS A 43 -8.35 10.65 -19.16
CA HIS A 43 -8.57 10.83 -20.58
C HIS A 43 -9.54 9.79 -21.18
N PRO A 44 -10.39 10.18 -22.14
CA PRO A 44 -11.17 9.21 -22.90
C PRO A 44 -10.23 8.25 -23.67
N PRO A 45 -10.64 6.99 -23.90
CA PRO A 45 -9.87 6.04 -24.69
C PRO A 45 -9.45 6.63 -26.03
N LYS A 46 -8.19 6.39 -26.43
CA LYS A 46 -7.68 6.81 -27.74
C LYS A 46 -8.45 6.12 -28.87
N LYS A 47 -8.44 6.73 -30.05
CA LYS A 47 -9.19 6.22 -31.21
C LYS A 47 -8.68 4.87 -31.70
N THR A 48 -7.38 4.61 -31.57
CA THR A 48 -6.72 3.40 -32.07
C THR A 48 -6.06 2.64 -30.93
N TYR A 49 -6.16 1.31 -30.93
CA TYR A 49 -5.45 0.45 -29.97
C TYR A 49 -3.94 0.68 -29.97
N ARG A 50 -3.34 0.95 -31.14
CA ARG A 50 -1.90 1.27 -31.26
C ARG A 50 -1.52 2.55 -30.53
N ASP A 51 -2.38 3.57 -30.61
CA ASP A 51 -2.13 4.85 -29.94
C ASP A 51 -2.29 4.69 -28.42
N GLU A 52 -3.26 3.87 -27.99
CA GLU A 52 -3.43 3.51 -26.58
C GLU A 52 -2.24 2.72 -26.04
N MET A 53 -1.77 1.72 -26.79
CA MET A 53 -0.58 0.93 -26.46
C MET A 53 0.65 1.82 -26.28
N TRP A 54 0.84 2.80 -27.17
CA TRP A 54 1.94 3.75 -27.07
C TRP A 54 1.76 4.66 -25.85
N TYR A 55 0.54 5.10 -25.57
CA TYR A 55 0.21 5.91 -24.40
C TYR A 55 0.45 5.14 -23.09
N TRP A 56 0.02 3.89 -23.03
CA TRP A 56 0.31 2.99 -21.91
C TRP A 56 1.81 2.80 -21.71
N TYR A 57 2.57 2.58 -22.79
CA TYR A 57 4.02 2.48 -22.69
C TYR A 57 4.67 3.76 -22.16
N THR A 58 4.28 4.94 -22.64
CA THR A 58 4.86 6.20 -22.16
C THR A 58 4.52 6.45 -20.69
N GLN A 59 3.29 6.17 -20.27
CA GLN A 59 2.84 6.26 -18.87
C GLN A 59 3.59 5.26 -17.99
N PHE A 60 3.63 3.98 -18.37
CA PHE A 60 4.33 2.94 -17.62
C PHE A 60 5.83 3.23 -17.51
N LYS A 61 6.48 3.67 -18.60
CA LYS A 61 7.88 4.08 -18.58
C LYS A 61 8.12 5.21 -17.58
N ASN A 62 7.30 6.26 -17.63
CA ASN A 62 7.43 7.42 -16.74
C ASN A 62 7.14 7.07 -15.28
N PHE A 63 6.20 6.17 -15.02
CA PHE A 63 5.88 5.66 -13.69
C PHE A 63 6.96 4.72 -13.14
N SER A 64 7.53 3.87 -14.00
CA SER A 64 8.61 2.94 -13.64
C SER A 64 9.90 3.66 -13.25
N PHE A 65 10.09 4.89 -13.74
CA PHE A 65 11.12 5.78 -13.24
C PHE A 65 10.71 6.33 -11.87
N VAL A 66 11.13 5.62 -10.84
CA VAL A 66 10.65 5.85 -9.48
C VAL A 66 10.94 7.26 -8.97
N TYR A 67 11.93 7.99 -9.49
CA TYR A 67 12.25 9.36 -9.06
C TYR A 67 11.52 10.46 -9.85
N ASN A 68 10.55 10.09 -10.69
CA ASN A 68 9.68 11.06 -11.35
C ASN A 68 8.83 11.83 -10.33
N GLY A 69 8.50 13.10 -10.63
CA GLY A 69 7.63 13.93 -9.79
C GLY A 69 6.16 13.50 -9.78
N PHE A 70 5.74 12.71 -10.78
CA PHE A 70 4.37 12.24 -10.96
C PHE A 70 4.27 10.75 -10.64
N PRO A 71 3.73 10.36 -9.46
CA PRO A 71 3.56 8.96 -9.09
C PRO A 71 2.30 8.32 -9.70
N TRP A 72 1.48 9.06 -10.44
CA TRP A 72 0.17 8.60 -10.90
C TRP A 72 0.26 7.92 -12.27
N THR A 73 -0.61 6.94 -12.51
CA THR A 73 -0.87 6.42 -13.87
C THR A 73 -2.33 6.66 -14.20
N ASP A 74 -2.63 7.10 -15.42
CA ASP A 74 -4.02 7.33 -15.83
C ASP A 74 -4.84 6.04 -15.94
N PHE A 75 -4.17 4.89 -16.02
CA PHE A 75 -4.82 3.58 -16.06
C PHE A 75 -5.19 3.06 -14.67
N ASN A 76 -4.46 3.49 -13.65
CA ASN A 76 -4.68 3.13 -12.25
C ASN A 76 -4.01 4.16 -11.35
N ASP A 77 -4.75 5.18 -10.92
CA ASP A 77 -4.27 6.22 -10.02
C ASP A 77 -3.89 5.64 -8.64
N HIS A 78 -4.61 4.62 -8.17
CA HIS A 78 -4.31 3.94 -6.93
C HIS A 78 -2.92 3.31 -6.94
N ALA A 79 -2.30 3.01 -8.08
CA ALA A 79 -0.93 2.46 -8.11
C ALA A 79 0.16 3.43 -7.58
N TRP A 80 -0.16 4.68 -7.26
CA TRP A 80 0.79 5.72 -6.82
C TRP A 80 1.72 5.33 -5.68
N SER A 81 1.23 4.52 -4.72
CA SER A 81 2.03 4.12 -3.57
C SER A 81 3.20 3.21 -3.95
N ILE A 82 3.13 2.47 -5.07
CA ILE A 82 4.14 1.49 -5.48
C ILE A 82 5.49 2.14 -5.75
N ALA A 83 5.49 3.32 -6.37
CA ALA A 83 6.72 4.10 -6.55
C ALA A 83 7.32 4.47 -5.18
N LEU A 84 6.50 4.95 -4.25
CA LEU A 84 6.96 5.29 -2.89
C LEU A 84 7.44 4.05 -2.11
N GLU A 85 6.80 2.90 -2.27
CA GLU A 85 7.22 1.65 -1.67
C GLU A 85 8.60 1.22 -2.15
N PHE A 86 8.88 1.39 -3.45
CA PHE A 86 10.20 1.13 -3.98
C PHE A 86 11.23 2.11 -3.43
N ARG A 87 10.95 3.43 -3.40
CA ARG A 87 11.85 4.44 -2.80
C ARG A 87 12.19 4.10 -1.35
N GLY A 88 11.17 3.79 -0.53
CA GLY A 88 11.34 3.42 0.86
C GLY A 88 12.15 2.13 1.03
N SER A 89 11.98 1.17 0.13
CA SER A 89 12.80 -0.05 0.11
C SER A 89 14.28 0.25 -0.15
N VAL A 90 14.58 1.14 -1.10
CA VAL A 90 15.95 1.63 -1.37
C VAL A 90 16.56 2.22 -0.10
N VAL A 91 15.82 3.09 0.60
CA VAL A 91 16.26 3.66 1.87
C VAL A 91 16.58 2.58 2.90
N VAL A 92 15.71 1.58 3.08
CA VAL A 92 15.94 0.47 4.02
C VAL A 92 17.23 -0.28 3.69
N TRP A 93 17.45 -0.66 2.43
CA TRP A 93 18.66 -1.40 2.06
C TRP A 93 19.93 -0.55 2.23
N SER A 94 19.89 0.74 1.86
CA SER A 94 20.99 1.66 2.07
C SER A 94 21.33 1.82 3.55
N MET A 95 20.32 1.98 4.42
CA MET A 95 20.52 2.08 5.87
C MET A 95 21.03 0.78 6.48
N LEU A 96 20.50 -0.38 6.06
CA LEU A 96 20.98 -1.68 6.52
C LEU A 96 22.45 -1.90 6.16
N LEU A 97 22.87 -1.49 4.95
CA LEU A 97 24.27 -1.57 4.54
C LEU A 97 25.15 -0.60 5.33
N ALA A 98 24.73 0.66 5.46
CA ALA A 98 25.47 1.70 6.18
C ALA A 98 25.64 1.37 7.68
N PHE A 99 24.61 0.80 8.31
CA PHE A 99 24.59 0.52 9.74
C PHE A 99 25.00 -0.92 10.09
N ALA A 100 25.41 -1.72 9.11
CA ALA A 100 25.73 -3.14 9.28
C ALA A 100 26.81 -3.41 10.35
N ARG A 101 27.78 -2.50 10.47
CA ARG A 101 28.93 -2.60 11.37
C ARG A 101 28.74 -1.87 12.71
N MET A 102 27.62 -1.17 12.89
CA MET A 102 27.33 -0.41 14.11
C MET A 102 26.90 -1.34 15.25
N THR A 103 27.15 -0.91 16.49
CA THR A 103 26.57 -1.57 17.67
C THR A 103 25.05 -1.35 17.69
N PRO A 104 24.25 -2.26 18.29
CA PRO A 104 22.79 -2.14 18.26
C PRO A 104 22.26 -0.82 18.85
N THR A 105 22.85 -0.34 19.96
CA THR A 105 22.47 0.94 20.56
C THR A 105 22.72 2.11 19.64
N VAL A 106 23.88 2.16 18.99
CA VAL A 106 24.22 3.24 18.04
C VAL A 106 23.30 3.17 16.83
N ARG A 107 23.06 1.97 16.28
CA ARG A 107 22.16 1.77 15.15
C ARG A 107 20.73 2.24 15.46
N LEU A 108 20.21 1.92 16.64
CA LEU A 108 18.90 2.40 17.08
C LEU A 108 18.84 3.92 17.18
N ILE A 109 19.87 4.56 17.76
CA ILE A 109 19.97 6.03 17.83
C ILE A 109 20.02 6.63 16.42
N CYS A 110 20.85 6.10 15.52
CA CYS A 110 20.93 6.54 14.13
C CYS A 110 19.58 6.41 13.41
N ASN A 111 18.88 5.28 13.57
CA ASN A 111 17.54 5.10 13.03
C ASN A 111 16.55 6.13 13.57
N CYS A 112 16.59 6.44 14.87
CA CYS A 112 15.76 7.50 15.48
C CYS A 112 16.09 8.89 14.92
N VAL A 113 17.36 9.21 14.69
CA VAL A 113 17.79 10.48 14.08
C VAL A 113 17.28 10.59 12.64
N VAL A 114 17.42 9.53 11.84
CA VAL A 114 16.90 9.48 10.46
C VAL A 114 15.38 9.59 10.44
N LEU A 115 14.68 8.92 11.38
CA LEU A 115 13.24 9.04 11.54
C LEU A 115 12.83 10.48 11.85
N TRP A 116 13.52 11.13 12.78
CA TRP A 116 13.27 12.52 13.13
C TRP A 116 13.49 13.44 11.93
N TYR A 117 14.56 13.25 11.17
CA TYR A 117 14.82 13.99 9.94
C TYR A 117 13.67 13.86 8.94
N PHE A 118 13.18 12.65 8.66
CA PHE A 118 12.10 12.41 7.70
C PHE A 118 10.72 12.95 8.12
N LEU A 119 10.50 13.22 9.41
CA LEU A 119 9.23 13.73 9.91
C LEU A 119 9.26 15.24 10.16
N TRP A 120 10.36 15.76 10.69
CA TRP A 120 10.43 17.11 11.22
C TRP A 120 11.23 18.08 10.36
N ILE A 121 12.12 17.58 9.49
CA ILE A 121 12.97 18.41 8.63
C ILE A 121 12.51 18.37 7.18
N VAL A 122 12.14 17.19 6.67
CA VAL A 122 11.65 17.01 5.29
C VAL A 122 10.27 16.36 5.29
N ASP A 123 9.52 16.51 4.20
CA ASP A 123 8.24 15.80 4.00
C ASP A 123 8.48 14.33 3.56
N GLY A 124 9.09 13.55 4.45
CA GLY A 124 9.52 12.17 4.22
C GLY A 124 8.63 11.12 4.87
N TRP A 125 7.35 11.40 5.10
CA TRP A 125 6.43 10.54 5.87
C TRP A 125 6.42 9.07 5.44
N TYR A 126 6.53 8.80 4.14
CA TYR A 126 6.57 7.44 3.61
C TYR A 126 7.88 6.73 4.00
N ASN A 127 9.04 7.39 3.90
CA ASN A 127 10.32 6.84 4.34
C ASN A 127 10.34 6.64 5.86
N ALA A 128 9.70 7.54 6.62
CA ALA A 128 9.55 7.39 8.06
C ALA A 128 8.87 6.08 8.45
N LEU A 129 7.81 5.65 7.74
CA LEU A 129 7.16 4.35 7.95
C LEU A 129 8.14 3.18 7.82
N PHE A 130 8.99 3.20 6.78
CA PHE A 130 9.98 2.16 6.54
C PHE A 130 11.05 2.13 7.64
N ILE A 131 11.54 3.29 8.08
CA ILE A 131 12.51 3.39 9.18
C ILE A 131 11.88 2.95 10.51
N SER A 132 10.62 3.29 10.78
CA SER A 132 9.90 2.78 11.94
C SER A 132 9.81 1.25 11.92
N GLY A 133 9.57 0.63 10.76
CA GLY A 133 9.63 -0.83 10.61
C GLY A 133 11.00 -1.40 10.98
N MET A 134 12.10 -0.76 10.55
CA MET A 134 13.46 -1.16 10.93
C MET A 134 13.68 -1.07 12.45
N ILE A 135 13.21 0.01 13.08
CA ILE A 135 13.29 0.21 14.53
C ILE A 135 12.52 -0.89 15.27
N LEU A 136 11.28 -1.19 14.86
CA LEU A 136 10.45 -2.23 15.47
C LEU A 136 11.11 -3.60 15.37
N CYS A 137 11.64 -3.96 14.20
CA CYS A 137 12.39 -5.22 14.00
C CYS A 137 13.62 -5.29 14.90
N GLU A 138 14.38 -4.20 15.03
CA GLU A 138 15.56 -4.19 15.90
C GLU A 138 15.20 -4.32 17.38
N LEU A 139 14.16 -3.61 17.84
CA LEU A 139 13.67 -3.73 19.22
C LEU A 139 13.17 -5.13 19.53
N ASP A 140 12.46 -5.78 18.60
CA ASP A 140 11.99 -7.15 18.77
C ASP A 140 13.17 -8.14 18.87
N MET A 141 14.15 -8.04 17.97
CA MET A 141 15.37 -8.85 18.02
C MET A 141 16.15 -8.67 19.33
N LEU A 142 16.22 -7.45 19.86
CA LEU A 142 16.85 -7.16 21.16
C LEU A 142 16.04 -7.73 22.33
N ASN A 143 14.71 -7.66 22.27
CA ASN A 143 13.81 -8.25 23.26
C ASN A 143 13.98 -9.78 23.32
N THR A 144 14.04 -10.46 22.18
CA THR A 144 14.27 -11.92 22.11
C THR A 144 15.61 -12.34 22.71
N ARG A 145 16.63 -11.49 22.59
CA ARG A 145 17.98 -11.73 23.17
C ARG A 145 18.11 -11.29 24.63
N GLY A 146 17.07 -10.68 25.23
CA GLY A 146 17.15 -10.09 26.56
C GLY A 146 18.08 -8.87 26.66
N GLN A 147 18.37 -8.22 25.53
CA GLN A 147 19.33 -7.11 25.41
C GLN A 147 18.64 -5.76 25.18
N LEU A 148 17.39 -5.61 25.67
CA LEU A 148 16.68 -4.33 25.55
C LEU A 148 17.45 -3.20 26.26
N PRO A 149 17.41 -1.97 25.71
CA PRO A 149 17.95 -0.81 26.41
C PRO A 149 17.38 -0.69 27.82
N LYS A 150 18.25 -0.39 28.81
CA LYS A 150 17.89 -0.32 30.23
C LYS A 150 16.74 0.65 30.54
N ILE A 151 16.49 1.62 29.66
CA ILE A 151 15.38 2.58 29.72
C ILE A 151 14.02 1.87 29.77
N PHE A 152 13.90 0.68 29.19
CA PHE A 152 12.64 -0.08 29.18
C PHE A 152 12.41 -0.93 30.44
N ASN A 153 13.43 -1.12 31.30
CA ASN A 153 13.33 -1.98 32.48
C ASN A 153 12.20 -1.59 33.45
N PRO A 154 11.97 -0.30 33.78
CA PRO A 154 10.89 0.10 34.68
C PRO A 154 9.49 -0.26 34.16
N PHE A 155 9.33 -0.30 32.84
CA PHE A 155 8.04 -0.54 32.18
C PHE A 155 7.70 -2.01 32.00
N ARG A 156 8.59 -2.94 32.39
CA ARG A 156 8.41 -4.38 32.16
C ARG A 156 7.15 -4.93 32.84
N ARG A 157 6.80 -4.44 34.04
CA ARG A 157 5.63 -4.89 34.81
C ARG A 157 4.30 -4.37 34.24
N THR A 158 4.30 -3.17 33.65
CA THR A 158 3.13 -2.51 33.07
C THR A 158 3.01 -2.70 31.56
N ARG A 159 3.93 -3.46 30.96
CA ARG A 159 4.03 -3.72 29.50
C ARG A 159 2.69 -4.05 28.83
N PRO A 160 1.84 -4.96 29.35
CA PRO A 160 0.57 -5.27 28.68
C PRO A 160 -0.36 -4.06 28.61
N TRP A 161 -0.49 -3.30 29.70
CA TRP A 161 -1.35 -2.11 29.75
C TRP A 161 -0.86 -1.01 28.81
N ILE A 162 0.46 -0.84 28.69
CA ILE A 162 1.07 0.10 27.76
C ILE A 162 0.64 -0.23 26.33
N PHE A 163 0.73 -1.49 25.89
CA PHE A 163 0.35 -1.85 24.52
C PHE A 163 -1.15 -1.75 24.24
N HIS A 164 -2.02 -1.95 25.25
CA HIS A 164 -3.44 -1.65 25.08
C HIS A 164 -3.69 -0.14 24.93
N ALA A 165 -3.03 0.68 25.74
CA ALA A 165 -3.12 2.13 25.61
C ALA A 165 -2.57 2.63 24.27
N LEU A 166 -1.43 2.10 23.81
CA LEU A 166 -0.84 2.42 22.51
C LEU A 166 -1.74 1.98 21.36
N LEU A 167 -2.42 0.83 21.46
CA LEU A 167 -3.39 0.40 20.45
C LEU A 167 -4.59 1.34 20.39
N ILE A 168 -5.18 1.69 21.53
CA ILE A 168 -6.32 2.63 21.59
C ILE A 168 -5.91 3.99 21.02
N LEU A 169 -4.74 4.48 21.42
CA LEU A 169 -4.19 5.75 20.92
C LEU A 169 -3.90 5.68 19.42
N GLY A 170 -3.35 4.56 18.94
CA GLY A 170 -3.07 4.34 17.52
C GLY A 170 -4.33 4.33 16.67
N LEU A 171 -5.38 3.66 17.14
CA LEU A 171 -6.69 3.65 16.47
C LEU A 171 -7.35 5.03 16.49
N TYR A 172 -7.25 5.76 17.60
CA TYR A 172 -7.77 7.11 17.73
C TYR A 172 -7.07 8.11 16.79
N ILE A 173 -5.73 8.15 16.83
CA ILE A 173 -4.93 9.05 15.98
C ILE A 173 -5.02 8.64 14.50
N GLY A 174 -5.12 7.33 14.21
CA GLY A 174 -5.33 6.84 12.86
C GLY A 174 -6.69 7.24 12.27
N GLY A 175 -7.70 7.49 13.11
CA GLY A 175 -9.01 8.01 12.73
C GLY A 175 -9.04 9.53 12.54
N VAL A 176 -7.97 10.13 12.00
CA VAL A 176 -7.90 11.58 11.74
C VAL A 176 -9.03 12.02 10.79
N PRO A 177 -9.75 13.12 11.09
CA PRO A 177 -10.84 13.62 10.25
C PRO A 177 -10.41 13.86 8.80
N GLY A 178 -11.16 13.28 7.85
CA GLY A 178 -10.76 13.19 6.44
C GLY A 178 -11.01 14.44 5.58
N THR A 179 -11.72 15.45 6.07
CA THR A 179 -12.20 16.56 5.24
C THR A 179 -11.19 17.72 5.19
N GLY A 180 -10.39 17.77 4.13
CA GLY A 180 -9.61 18.94 3.74
C GLY A 180 -8.12 18.90 4.13
N GLU A 181 -7.29 19.46 3.26
CA GLU A 181 -5.82 19.58 3.44
C GLU A 181 -5.44 20.67 4.47
N SER A 182 -6.41 21.40 5.01
CA SER A 182 -6.15 22.55 5.87
C SER A 182 -6.19 22.21 7.37
N LEU A 183 -5.18 22.70 8.09
CA LEU A 183 -5.09 22.69 9.56
C LEU A 183 -6.34 23.25 10.24
N ASP A 184 -7.06 24.14 9.58
CA ASP A 184 -8.27 24.77 10.10
C ASP A 184 -9.42 23.79 10.28
N VAL A 185 -9.52 22.75 9.43
CA VAL A 185 -10.55 21.72 9.62
C VAL A 185 -10.19 20.80 10.77
N LEU A 186 -8.91 20.43 10.93
CA LEU A 186 -8.46 19.70 12.11
C LEU A 186 -8.77 20.46 13.40
N ARG A 187 -8.53 21.78 13.43
CA ARG A 187 -8.79 22.62 14.61
C ARG A 187 -10.26 22.71 14.98
N LYS A 188 -11.15 22.70 13.98
CA LYS A 188 -12.61 22.73 14.17
C LYS A 188 -13.19 21.37 14.51
N SER A 189 -12.42 20.30 14.34
CA SER A 189 -12.90 18.94 14.55
C SER A 189 -13.01 18.61 16.05
N PRO A 190 -14.13 18.00 16.49
CA PRO A 190 -14.33 17.61 17.89
C PRO A 190 -13.43 16.43 18.28
N GLY A 191 -13.15 16.26 19.57
CA GLY A 191 -12.32 15.15 20.09
C GLY A 191 -10.92 15.54 20.55
N GLY A 192 -10.55 16.82 20.51
CA GLY A 192 -9.22 17.28 20.93
C GLY A 192 -8.22 17.41 19.78
N TRP A 193 -8.69 17.33 18.53
CA TRP A 193 -7.89 17.61 17.33
C TRP A 193 -7.37 19.04 17.28
N TYR A 194 -8.01 19.97 18.00
CA TYR A 194 -7.47 21.31 18.26
C TYR A 194 -6.05 21.26 18.82
N TRP A 195 -5.83 20.49 19.89
CA TRP A 195 -4.51 20.36 20.53
C TRP A 195 -3.54 19.55 19.68
N LEU A 196 -4.03 18.48 19.06
CA LEU A 196 -3.21 17.67 18.17
C LEU A 196 -2.69 18.48 16.98
N SER A 197 -3.45 19.47 16.48
CA SER A 197 -3.06 20.32 15.35
C SER A 197 -1.73 21.06 15.55
N PHE A 198 -1.32 21.30 16.80
CA PHE A 198 -0.03 21.92 17.12
C PHE A 198 1.15 20.95 17.10
N LEU A 199 0.90 19.64 17.12
CA LEU A 199 1.94 18.61 17.07
C LEU A 199 2.33 18.23 15.63
N ALA A 200 1.55 18.65 14.63
CA ALA A 200 1.90 18.42 13.24
C ALA A 200 3.18 19.20 12.89
N PRO A 201 4.24 18.52 12.39
CA PRO A 201 5.46 19.20 11.95
C PRO A 201 5.15 20.19 10.83
N SER A 202 5.79 21.36 10.85
CA SER A 202 5.68 22.35 9.78
C SER A 202 6.23 21.86 8.43
N ALA A 203 7.10 20.83 8.46
CA ALA A 203 7.67 20.22 7.26
C ALA A 203 6.68 19.36 6.47
N VAL A 204 5.59 18.87 7.10
CA VAL A 204 4.64 17.97 6.44
C VAL A 204 3.57 18.80 5.73
N HIS A 205 3.48 18.66 4.40
CA HIS A 205 2.49 19.40 3.61
C HIS A 205 1.04 19.00 3.90
N ASP A 206 0.79 17.71 4.18
CA ASP A 206 -0.52 17.20 4.61
C ASP A 206 -0.44 16.62 6.03
N PRO A 207 -0.87 17.37 7.05
CA PRO A 207 -0.84 16.95 8.45
C PRO A 207 -1.46 15.58 8.71
N ARG A 208 -2.44 15.16 7.90
CA ARG A 208 -3.10 13.84 8.06
C ARG A 208 -2.12 12.70 7.90
N ARG A 209 -1.14 12.83 7.00
CA ARG A 209 -0.11 11.81 6.76
C ARG A 209 0.75 11.58 7.99
N PHE A 210 1.01 12.63 8.77
CA PHE A 210 1.73 12.53 10.04
C PHE A 210 0.93 11.76 11.09
N TYR A 211 -0.37 12.04 11.24
CA TYR A 211 -1.21 11.28 12.18
C TYR A 211 -1.43 9.84 11.72
N HIS A 212 -1.65 9.60 10.43
CA HIS A 212 -1.69 8.24 9.87
C HIS A 212 -0.39 7.49 10.14
N PHE A 213 0.76 8.15 10.01
CA PHE A 213 2.06 7.56 10.37
C PHE A 213 2.09 7.13 11.85
N ILE A 214 1.73 8.02 12.78
CA ILE A 214 1.70 7.70 14.21
C ILE A 214 0.73 6.55 14.49
N GLY A 215 -0.49 6.64 13.96
CA GLY A 215 -1.53 5.64 14.14
C GLY A 215 -1.09 4.26 13.63
N ALA A 216 -0.47 4.21 12.44
CA ALA A 216 0.04 2.97 11.86
C ALA A 216 1.17 2.37 12.71
N VAL A 217 2.18 3.17 13.10
CA VAL A 217 3.33 2.67 13.88
C VAL A 217 2.88 2.16 15.25
N LEU A 218 2.03 2.91 15.96
CA LEU A 218 1.52 2.49 17.26
C LEU A 218 0.68 1.21 17.17
N THR A 219 -0.16 1.09 16.14
CA THR A 219 -1.01 -0.09 15.93
C THR A 219 -0.15 -1.32 15.63
N VAL A 220 0.77 -1.22 14.67
CA VAL A 220 1.68 -2.32 14.29
C VAL A 220 2.60 -2.73 15.44
N ALA A 221 3.09 -1.77 16.23
CA ALA A 221 3.91 -2.06 17.40
C ALA A 221 3.13 -2.77 18.52
N SER A 222 1.81 -2.55 18.61
CA SER A 222 0.99 -3.05 19.72
C SER A 222 0.40 -4.43 19.49
N ILE A 223 -0.01 -4.75 18.25
CA ILE A 223 -0.70 -6.00 17.92
C ILE A 223 0.07 -7.27 18.37
N PRO A 224 1.39 -7.42 18.10
CA PRO A 224 2.14 -8.61 18.50
C PRO A 224 2.27 -8.81 20.01
N HIS A 225 1.96 -7.77 20.81
CA HIS A 225 2.05 -7.81 22.26
C HIS A 225 0.69 -7.98 22.95
N ILE A 226 -0.39 -8.11 22.18
CA ILE A 226 -1.75 -8.35 22.68
C ILE A 226 -2.24 -9.69 22.14
N PRO A 227 -2.22 -10.78 22.95
CA PRO A 227 -2.48 -12.13 22.46
C PRO A 227 -3.82 -12.31 21.71
N ARG A 228 -4.88 -11.62 22.15
CA ARG A 228 -6.19 -11.68 21.48
C ARG A 228 -6.17 -10.99 20.11
N ALA A 229 -5.50 -9.84 20.01
CA ALA A 229 -5.39 -9.11 18.74
C ALA A 229 -4.50 -9.89 17.77
N GLN A 230 -3.35 -10.38 18.24
CA GLN A 230 -2.47 -11.26 17.47
C GLN A 230 -3.24 -12.48 16.94
N ALA A 231 -3.94 -13.21 17.81
CA ALA A 231 -4.70 -14.41 17.42
C ALA A 231 -5.76 -14.11 16.35
N PHE A 232 -6.40 -12.94 16.39
CA PHE A 232 -7.36 -12.50 15.37
C PHE A 232 -6.68 -12.31 14.00
N PHE A 233 -5.56 -11.57 13.95
CA PHE A 233 -4.84 -11.34 12.70
C PHE A 233 -4.13 -12.57 12.15
N GLU A 234 -3.86 -13.57 12.99
CA GLU A 234 -3.32 -14.88 12.61
C GLU A 234 -4.41 -15.89 12.17
N THR A 235 -5.69 -15.50 12.13
CA THR A 235 -6.74 -16.36 11.57
C THR A 235 -6.51 -16.64 10.09
N ARG A 236 -7.02 -17.80 9.61
CA ARG A 236 -6.92 -18.20 8.19
C ARG A 236 -7.50 -17.14 7.24
N ALA A 237 -8.58 -16.47 7.65
CA ALA A 237 -9.22 -15.41 6.88
C ALA A 237 -8.31 -14.19 6.73
N CYS A 238 -7.73 -13.69 7.83
CA CYS A 238 -6.80 -12.55 7.79
C CYS A 238 -5.51 -12.89 7.03
N GLN A 239 -4.95 -14.08 7.22
CA GLN A 239 -3.78 -14.53 6.46
C GLN A 239 -4.07 -14.66 4.95
N TYR A 240 -5.27 -15.13 4.58
CA TYR A 240 -5.71 -15.18 3.20
C TYR A 240 -5.79 -13.77 2.58
N LEU A 241 -6.42 -12.82 3.26
CA LEU A 241 -6.47 -11.42 2.83
C LEU A 241 -5.06 -10.83 2.71
N GLY A 242 -4.16 -11.15 3.65
CA GLY A 242 -2.75 -10.76 3.59
C GLY A 242 -2.04 -11.29 2.33
N ARG A 243 -2.30 -12.56 1.96
CA ARG A 243 -1.71 -13.19 0.77
C ARG A 243 -2.15 -12.52 -0.53
N ILE A 244 -3.41 -12.13 -0.66
CA ILE A 244 -3.95 -11.52 -1.89
C ILE A 244 -3.88 -9.99 -1.89
N SER A 245 -3.43 -9.37 -0.80
CA SER A 245 -3.49 -7.92 -0.56
C SER A 245 -2.90 -7.07 -1.69
N PHE A 246 -1.75 -7.46 -2.23
CA PHE A 246 -1.10 -6.72 -3.31
C PHE A 246 -1.90 -6.78 -4.62
N ALA A 247 -2.40 -7.97 -5.00
CA ALA A 247 -3.26 -8.11 -6.16
C ALA A 247 -4.60 -7.41 -5.97
N PHE A 248 -5.19 -7.51 -4.78
CA PHE A 248 -6.42 -6.80 -4.40
C PHE A 248 -6.25 -5.28 -4.56
N TYR A 249 -5.14 -4.74 -4.08
CA TYR A 249 -4.78 -3.34 -4.25
C TYR A 249 -4.66 -2.95 -5.73
N MET A 250 -4.15 -3.82 -6.60
CA MET A 250 -4.04 -3.52 -8.03
C MET A 250 -5.39 -3.56 -8.78
N VAL A 251 -6.33 -4.40 -8.37
CA VAL A 251 -7.57 -4.63 -9.13
C VAL A 251 -8.78 -3.86 -8.60
N HIS A 252 -8.79 -3.42 -7.34
CA HIS A 252 -9.97 -2.80 -6.74
C HIS A 252 -10.42 -1.54 -7.49
N GLY A 253 -9.50 -0.63 -7.83
CA GLY A 253 -9.79 0.58 -8.61
C GLY A 253 -10.49 0.29 -9.93
N PRO A 254 -9.83 -0.43 -10.86
CA PRO A 254 -10.43 -0.85 -12.12
C PRO A 254 -11.83 -1.48 -11.99
N ILE A 255 -12.03 -2.34 -11.00
CA ILE A 255 -13.35 -2.97 -10.75
C ILE A 255 -14.38 -1.94 -10.27
N LEU A 256 -13.99 -1.01 -9.40
CA LEU A 256 -14.86 0.06 -8.94
C LEU A 256 -15.27 1.00 -10.09
N TRP A 257 -14.35 1.38 -10.98
CA TRP A 257 -14.63 2.29 -12.11
C TRP A 257 -15.39 1.65 -13.26
N SER A 258 -15.66 0.35 -13.16
CA SER A 258 -16.37 -0.39 -14.19
C SER A 258 -17.64 -0.99 -13.65
N LEU A 259 -17.51 -2.09 -12.92
CA LEU A 259 -18.63 -2.79 -12.31
C LEU A 259 -19.23 -1.94 -11.19
N GLY A 260 -18.39 -1.25 -10.40
CA GLY A 260 -18.82 -0.42 -9.29
C GLY A 260 -19.76 0.70 -9.73
N ASP A 261 -19.33 1.56 -10.66
CA ASP A 261 -20.15 2.65 -11.19
C ASP A 261 -21.52 2.16 -11.72
N ARG A 262 -21.52 1.03 -12.45
CA ARG A 262 -22.76 0.43 -12.98
C ARG A 262 -23.70 -0.04 -11.87
N LEU A 263 -23.17 -0.71 -10.86
CA LEU A 263 -23.97 -1.22 -9.74
C LEU A 263 -24.46 -0.06 -8.86
N PHE A 264 -23.61 0.90 -8.52
CA PHE A 264 -24.03 2.07 -7.74
C PHE A 264 -25.10 2.89 -8.46
N ALA A 265 -24.95 3.12 -9.77
CA ALA A 265 -25.99 3.74 -10.59
C ALA A 265 -27.30 2.94 -10.61
N ALA A 266 -27.23 1.61 -10.73
CA ALA A 266 -28.39 0.71 -10.77
C ALA A 266 -29.17 0.70 -9.46
N PHE A 267 -28.48 0.74 -8.32
CA PHE A 267 -29.11 0.73 -6.99
C PHE A 267 -29.54 2.12 -6.49
N GLY A 268 -29.41 3.16 -7.31
CA GLY A 268 -29.94 4.49 -7.03
C GLY A 268 -28.96 5.47 -6.39
N ARG A 269 -27.64 5.19 -6.40
CA ARG A 269 -26.60 6.16 -6.08
C ARG A 269 -26.10 6.81 -7.38
N VAL A 270 -26.82 7.82 -7.84
CA VAL A 270 -26.51 8.51 -9.09
C VAL A 270 -25.54 9.67 -8.84
N ALA A 271 -24.49 9.73 -9.64
CA ALA A 271 -23.54 10.84 -9.70
C ALA A 271 -23.54 11.39 -11.13
N GLU A 272 -23.06 12.63 -11.31
CA GLU A 272 -23.10 13.33 -12.61
C GLU A 272 -22.45 12.50 -13.74
N HIS A 273 -21.32 11.84 -13.46
CA HIS A 273 -20.60 11.01 -14.44
C HIS A 273 -21.40 9.80 -14.93
N HIS A 274 -22.37 9.31 -14.15
CA HIS A 274 -23.20 8.17 -14.56
C HIS A 274 -24.08 8.49 -15.77
N HIS A 275 -24.51 9.74 -15.93
CA HIS A 275 -25.36 10.15 -17.04
C HIS A 275 -24.65 10.04 -18.40
N GLU A 276 -23.34 10.25 -18.44
CA GLU A 276 -22.56 10.19 -19.67
C GLU A 276 -22.06 8.76 -19.98
N MET A 277 -21.73 7.99 -18.95
CA MET A 277 -21.05 6.70 -19.14
C MET A 277 -21.97 5.50 -19.11
N VAL A 278 -22.98 5.51 -18.24
CA VAL A 278 -23.86 4.35 -18.00
C VAL A 278 -25.32 4.77 -17.87
N PRO A 279 -25.88 5.57 -18.81
CA PRO A 279 -27.24 6.10 -18.70
C PRO A 279 -28.30 5.00 -18.63
N SER A 280 -28.07 3.88 -19.32
CA SER A 280 -28.96 2.73 -19.32
C SER A 280 -28.99 2.00 -17.98
N TYR A 281 -28.01 2.21 -17.10
CA TYR A 281 -27.92 1.54 -15.80
C TYR A 281 -28.54 2.37 -14.66
N ILE A 282 -28.93 3.62 -14.90
CA ILE A 282 -29.43 4.50 -13.85
C ILE A 282 -30.79 4.00 -13.33
N ASN A 283 -30.89 3.80 -12.02
CA ASN A 283 -32.13 3.44 -11.33
C ASN A 283 -32.85 2.19 -11.88
N LEU A 284 -32.14 1.15 -12.31
CA LEU A 284 -32.79 -0.14 -12.64
C LEU A 284 -33.48 -0.77 -11.42
N PHE A 285 -32.81 -0.73 -10.27
CA PHE A 285 -33.25 -1.36 -9.04
C PHE A 285 -33.06 -0.37 -7.87
N PRO A 286 -33.78 0.76 -7.88
CA PRO A 286 -33.54 1.83 -6.92
C PRO A 286 -33.82 1.33 -5.50
N LEU A 287 -32.85 1.50 -4.61
CA LEU A 287 -32.97 1.14 -3.21
C LEU A 287 -32.90 2.39 -2.33
N SER A 288 -33.44 2.26 -1.13
CA SER A 288 -33.44 3.35 -0.16
C SER A 288 -32.02 3.73 0.25
N GLY A 289 -31.74 5.03 0.23
CA GLY A 289 -30.57 5.65 0.85
C GLY A 289 -30.78 6.01 2.32
N ALA A 290 -31.88 5.57 2.95
CA ALA A 290 -32.12 5.83 4.35
C ALA A 290 -31.17 4.99 5.23
N GLY A 291 -30.51 5.65 6.18
CA GLY A 291 -29.64 5.01 7.14
C GLY A 291 -28.48 5.92 7.57
N PRO A 292 -27.67 5.47 8.53
CA PRO A 292 -26.41 6.15 8.85
C PRO A 292 -25.45 6.06 7.66
N MET A 293 -24.64 7.10 7.48
CA MET A 293 -23.65 7.21 6.42
C MET A 293 -22.75 5.96 6.37
N GLY A 294 -22.65 5.32 5.20
CA GLY A 294 -21.84 4.11 5.00
C GLY A 294 -22.53 2.79 5.35
N LEU A 295 -23.78 2.83 5.82
CA LEU A 295 -24.62 1.66 6.07
C LEU A 295 -25.96 1.74 5.32
N GLU A 296 -26.07 2.63 4.33
CA GLU A 296 -27.28 2.75 3.53
C GLU A 296 -27.49 1.48 2.69
N ILE A 297 -28.74 1.06 2.48
CA ILE A 297 -29.03 -0.18 1.75
C ILE A 297 -28.55 -0.08 0.29
N ASN A 298 -28.73 1.08 -0.34
CA ASN A 298 -28.20 1.36 -1.67
C ASN A 298 -26.65 1.42 -1.74
N PHE A 299 -25.95 1.42 -0.60
CA PHE A 299 -24.50 1.22 -0.50
C PHE A 299 -24.13 -0.26 -0.42
N LEU A 300 -24.77 -0.96 0.51
CA LEU A 300 -24.37 -2.29 0.93
C LEU A 300 -24.72 -3.34 -0.13
N MET A 301 -25.83 -3.17 -0.84
CA MET A 301 -26.25 -4.10 -1.89
C MET A 301 -25.26 -4.20 -3.06
N PRO A 302 -24.75 -3.09 -3.65
CA PRO A 302 -23.63 -3.16 -4.58
C PRO A 302 -22.40 -3.88 -4.00
N LEU A 303 -22.07 -3.65 -2.73
CA LEU A 303 -20.90 -4.25 -2.09
C LEU A 303 -21.00 -5.78 -1.95
N LEU A 304 -22.20 -6.33 -1.80
CA LEU A 304 -22.42 -7.78 -1.80
C LEU A 304 -22.01 -8.45 -3.11
N ILE A 305 -21.99 -7.71 -4.22
CA ILE A 305 -21.54 -8.20 -5.53
C ILE A 305 -20.08 -7.80 -5.77
N LEU A 306 -19.72 -6.55 -5.46
CA LEU A 306 -18.39 -6.00 -5.70
C LEU A 306 -17.30 -6.65 -4.86
N LEU A 307 -17.55 -6.89 -3.58
CA LEU A 307 -16.52 -7.45 -2.70
C LEU A 307 -16.15 -8.88 -3.11
N PRO A 308 -17.09 -9.83 -3.31
CA PRO A 308 -16.74 -11.16 -3.81
C PRO A 308 -16.05 -11.13 -5.17
N THR A 309 -16.52 -10.28 -6.09
CA THR A 309 -15.92 -10.14 -7.44
C THR A 309 -14.48 -9.64 -7.35
N THR A 310 -14.23 -8.63 -6.51
CA THR A 310 -12.88 -8.08 -6.30
C THR A 310 -11.98 -9.10 -5.63
N LEU A 311 -12.45 -9.82 -4.59
CA LEU A 311 -11.68 -10.85 -3.91
C LEU A 311 -11.36 -12.04 -4.83
N TRP A 312 -12.30 -12.45 -5.66
CA TRP A 312 -12.09 -13.52 -6.64
C TRP A 312 -11.08 -13.09 -7.72
N THR A 313 -11.23 -11.90 -8.28
CA THR A 313 -10.29 -11.36 -9.27
C THR A 313 -8.89 -11.22 -8.68
N ALA A 314 -8.79 -10.69 -7.45
CA ALA A 314 -7.54 -10.60 -6.72
C ALA A 314 -6.90 -11.98 -6.52
N HIS A 315 -7.68 -13.00 -6.16
CA HIS A 315 -7.18 -14.37 -6.04
C HIS A 315 -6.59 -14.89 -7.36
N VAL A 316 -7.30 -14.70 -8.47
CA VAL A 316 -6.84 -15.11 -9.80
C VAL A 316 -5.52 -14.39 -10.13
N VAL A 317 -5.48 -13.07 -10.01
CA VAL A 317 -4.29 -12.25 -10.28
C VAL A 317 -3.11 -12.64 -9.38
N THR A 318 -3.34 -12.94 -8.10
CA THR A 318 -2.29 -13.45 -7.22
C THR A 318 -1.67 -14.74 -7.76
N ARG A 319 -2.49 -15.69 -8.22
CA ARG A 319 -2.03 -17.00 -8.70
C ARG A 319 -1.41 -16.95 -10.09
N THR A 320 -1.92 -16.11 -10.98
CA THR A 320 -1.53 -16.09 -12.40
C THR A 320 -0.46 -15.05 -12.72
N LEU A 321 -0.37 -13.96 -11.94
CA LEU A 321 0.56 -12.86 -12.20
C LEU A 321 1.54 -12.62 -11.04
N ASP A 322 1.05 -12.40 -9.80
CA ASP A 322 1.95 -12.05 -8.67
C ASP A 322 2.92 -13.21 -8.33
N GLU A 323 2.41 -14.40 -8.00
CA GLU A 323 3.26 -15.55 -7.65
C GLU A 323 4.25 -15.93 -8.77
N PRO A 324 3.85 -16.00 -10.06
CA PRO A 324 4.79 -16.20 -11.15
C PRO A 324 5.81 -15.07 -11.31
N SER A 325 5.43 -13.80 -11.09
CA SER A 325 6.38 -12.67 -11.19
C SER A 325 7.52 -12.79 -10.18
N VAL A 326 7.23 -13.27 -8.96
CA VAL A 326 8.24 -13.51 -7.93
C VAL A 326 9.17 -14.65 -8.34
N LYS A 327 8.62 -15.74 -8.88
CA LYS A 327 9.42 -16.87 -9.39
C LYS A 327 10.30 -16.45 -10.57
N PHE A 328 9.75 -15.68 -11.50
CA PHE A 328 10.47 -15.13 -12.64
C PHE A 328 11.62 -14.22 -12.20
N ALA A 329 11.38 -13.29 -11.27
CA ALA A 329 12.43 -12.41 -10.76
C ALA A 329 13.56 -13.18 -10.07
N LYS A 330 13.21 -14.24 -9.32
CA LYS A 330 14.20 -15.13 -8.70
C LYS A 330 15.00 -15.90 -9.75
N TRP A 331 14.33 -16.51 -10.71
CA TRP A 331 14.98 -17.24 -11.81
C TRP A 331 15.92 -16.32 -12.59
N LEU A 332 15.47 -15.12 -12.95
CA LEU A 332 16.27 -14.14 -13.68
C LEU A 332 17.54 -13.77 -12.90
N TYR A 333 17.42 -13.56 -11.59
CA TYR A 333 18.58 -13.30 -10.73
C TYR A 333 19.59 -14.45 -10.77
N GLU A 334 19.11 -15.70 -10.66
CA GLU A 334 19.97 -16.89 -10.70
C GLU A 334 20.69 -17.10 -12.04
N GLN A 335 20.11 -16.62 -13.15
CA GLN A 335 20.76 -16.69 -14.48
C GLN A 335 21.89 -15.68 -14.67
N VAL A 336 21.88 -14.56 -13.94
CA VAL A 336 22.88 -13.49 -14.07
C VAL A 336 23.95 -13.53 -12.99
N LEU A 337 23.88 -14.50 -12.06
CA LEU A 337 24.92 -14.69 -11.06
C LEU A 337 26.21 -15.17 -11.74
N ASP A 338 27.30 -14.47 -11.47
CA ASP A 338 28.62 -14.95 -11.80
C ASP A 338 28.93 -16.18 -10.92
N THR A 339 28.98 -17.35 -11.56
CA THR A 339 29.23 -18.61 -10.85
C THR A 339 30.71 -18.91 -10.67
N GLY A 340 31.62 -18.02 -11.11
CA GLY A 340 33.07 -18.16 -10.94
C GLY A 340 33.70 -19.30 -11.75
N ASP A 341 32.90 -20.27 -12.20
CA ASP A 341 33.26 -21.31 -13.16
C ASP A 341 32.75 -20.89 -14.54
N GLY A 342 33.55 -21.08 -15.59
CA GLY A 342 33.23 -20.75 -16.99
C GLY A 342 32.07 -21.53 -17.62
N ALA A 343 31.08 -21.96 -16.83
CA ALA A 343 29.81 -22.49 -17.29
C ALA A 343 28.91 -21.32 -17.70
N GLY A 344 28.64 -21.20 -19.00
CA GLY A 344 27.64 -20.28 -19.54
C GLY A 344 26.25 -20.46 -18.90
N PRO A 345 25.29 -19.57 -19.23
CA PRO A 345 23.98 -19.53 -18.59
C PRO A 345 23.33 -20.92 -18.53
N LYS A 346 22.82 -21.29 -17.34
CA LYS A 346 22.21 -22.60 -17.08
C LYS A 346 21.11 -22.83 -18.12
N LYS A 347 21.33 -23.80 -19.03
CA LYS A 347 20.35 -24.20 -20.04
C LYS A 347 19.01 -24.49 -19.36
N ILE A 348 17.96 -23.95 -19.96
CA ILE A 348 16.55 -24.16 -19.61
C ILE A 348 16.28 -25.67 -19.64
N GLU A 349 16.24 -26.32 -18.47
CA GLU A 349 15.52 -27.58 -18.34
C GLU A 349 14.04 -27.24 -18.44
N ARG A 350 13.43 -27.71 -19.53
CA ARG A 350 12.04 -27.45 -19.92
C ARG A 350 11.11 -27.82 -18.76
N LEU A 351 10.41 -26.83 -18.23
CA LEU A 351 9.14 -27.05 -17.53
C LEU A 351 8.14 -27.55 -18.58
N VAL A 352 7.94 -28.87 -18.62
CA VAL A 352 6.75 -29.51 -19.23
C VAL A 352 5.67 -29.57 -18.17
#